data_AF-A0A151IKR8-F1
#
_entry.id   AF-A0A151IKR8-F1
#
_cell.length_a   1.000
_cell.length_b   1.000
_cell.length_c   1.000
_cell.angle_alpha   90.00
_cell.angle_beta   90.00
_cell.angle_gamma   90.00
#
_symmetry.space_group_name_H-M   'P 1'
#
loop_
_entity.id
_entity.type
_entity.pdbx_description
1 polymer ?
#
loop_
_entity_poly.entity_id
_entity_poly.type
_entity_poly.pdbx_seq_one_letter_code
_entity_poly.pdbx_strand_id
1 'polypeptide(L)'
;MTISLQSSMAPLFIISSFHCLGLFEYPLGQSRLHFSCLYALALWSSYLFYCYIPQTIQLWQLNSRIFVIILYLYILMAFSSIFISFNRYKELKACLRELSIIDDTLEAIGVPKDYRILRNWIIRIIIGWITFLFIDLAIMNSLSIILLSKISFQSLWMFFLPTNVGHIITLSALNCGIVLGYTSSRFRRVNEQLQVLCSDLFENNYKCRRQNRFILVRQRIARAKYHKQYVWILT
;
A
#
# COMPACT_ATOMS: atom_id res chain seq x y z
N MET A 1 23.32 -8.52 9.92
CA MET A 1 21.92 -8.98 9.86
C MET A 1 21.34 -8.45 8.56
N THR A 2 21.02 -9.32 7.59
CA THR A 2 20.44 -8.91 6.30
C THR A 2 18.99 -8.49 6.53
N ILE A 3 18.69 -7.21 6.29
CA ILE A 3 17.33 -6.68 6.44
C ILE A 3 16.51 -7.21 5.26
N SER A 4 15.37 -7.84 5.51
CA SER A 4 14.46 -8.26 4.44
C SER A 4 13.53 -7.12 4.01
N LEU A 5 12.94 -7.23 2.82
CA LEU A 5 11.91 -6.28 2.35
C LEU A 5 10.74 -6.19 3.35
N GLN A 6 10.27 -7.33 3.85
CA GLN A 6 9.19 -7.38 4.83
C GLN A 6 9.57 -6.70 6.15
N SER A 7 10.81 -6.86 6.63
CA SER A 7 11.32 -6.17 7.81
C SER A 7 11.41 -4.65 7.59
N SER A 8 11.72 -4.22 6.36
CA SER A 8 11.79 -2.80 5.99
C SER A 8 10.42 -2.14 5.97
N MET A 9 9.38 -2.87 5.56
CA MET A 9 7.99 -2.42 5.55
C MET A 9 7.25 -2.63 6.88
N ALA A 10 7.84 -3.34 7.85
CA ALA A 10 7.20 -3.64 9.12
C ALA A 10 6.63 -2.40 9.87
N PRO A 11 7.32 -1.24 9.94
CA PRO A 11 6.77 -0.05 10.59
C PRO A 11 5.44 0.40 9.96
N LEU A 12 5.33 0.28 8.63
CA LEU A 12 4.12 0.63 7.89
C LEU A 12 2.98 -0.35 8.16
N PHE A 13 3.28 -1.65 8.24
CA PHE A 13 2.26 -2.65 8.58
C PHE A 13 1.77 -2.51 10.02
N ILE A 14 2.66 -2.22 10.96
CA ILE A 14 2.29 -2.00 12.37
C ILE A 14 1.31 -0.82 12.47
N ILE A 15 1.63 0.33 11.87
CA ILE A 15 0.74 1.49 11.94
C ILE A 15 -0.58 1.25 11.19
N SER A 16 -0.53 0.49 10.10
CA SER A 16 -1.72 0.06 9.36
C SER A 16 -2.63 -0.84 10.19
N SER A 17 -2.09 -1.77 10.98
CA SER A 17 -2.88 -2.63 11.87
C SER A 17 -3.61 -1.82 12.96
N PHE A 18 -2.99 -0.78 13.51
CA PHE A 18 -3.66 0.13 14.46
C PHE A 18 -4.87 0.85 13.86
N HIS A 19 -4.82 1.16 12.56
CA HIS A 19 -5.90 1.80 11.81
C HIS A 19 -6.86 0.81 11.13
N CYS A 20 -6.83 -0.46 11.53
CA CYS A 20 -7.67 -1.54 10.97
C CYS A 20 -7.40 -1.84 9.48
N LEU A 21 -6.29 -1.37 8.92
CA LEU A 21 -5.86 -1.67 7.56
C LEU A 21 -4.87 -2.84 7.50
N GLY A 22 -4.35 -3.31 8.63
CA GLY A 22 -3.48 -4.48 8.71
C GLY A 22 -4.06 -5.55 9.62
N LEU A 23 -3.59 -6.79 9.46
CA LEU A 23 -3.86 -7.85 10.43
C LEU A 23 -2.83 -7.80 11.54
N PHE A 24 -3.27 -8.00 12.78
CA PHE A 24 -2.36 -8.22 13.89
C PHE A 24 -1.67 -9.57 13.74
N GLU A 25 -0.35 -9.55 13.89
CA GLU A 25 0.51 -10.73 13.91
C GLU A 25 1.15 -10.84 15.29
N TYR A 26 0.65 -11.77 16.09
CA TYR A 26 1.26 -12.07 17.38
C TYR A 26 1.10 -13.57 17.68
N PRO A 27 2.17 -14.37 17.70
CA PRO A 27 3.56 -14.03 17.35
C PRO A 27 3.76 -13.69 15.85
N LEU A 28 4.89 -13.07 15.50
CA LEU A 28 5.23 -12.67 14.12
C LEU A 28 5.10 -13.86 13.16
N GLY A 29 4.39 -13.67 12.04
CA GLY A 29 4.12 -14.71 11.05
C GLY A 29 2.76 -15.41 11.20
N GLN A 30 2.07 -15.27 12.35
CA GLN A 30 0.74 -15.83 12.56
C GLN A 30 -0.32 -14.72 12.60
N SER A 31 -1.02 -14.51 11.49
CA SER A 31 -2.10 -13.51 11.40
C SER A 31 -3.31 -13.92 12.22
N ARG A 32 -3.72 -13.10 13.20
CA ARG A 32 -4.94 -13.32 13.99
C ARG A 32 -6.11 -12.53 13.40
N LEU A 33 -6.75 -13.10 12.38
CA LEU A 33 -7.89 -12.48 11.70
C LEU A 33 -9.02 -12.14 12.68
N HIS A 34 -9.40 -13.08 13.55
CA HIS A 34 -10.50 -12.86 14.51
C HIS A 34 -10.22 -11.70 15.47
N PHE A 35 -9.01 -11.62 16.02
CA PHE A 35 -8.63 -10.53 16.92
C PHE A 35 -8.63 -9.18 16.18
N SER A 36 -8.13 -9.15 14.95
CA SER A 36 -8.12 -7.94 14.11
C SER A 36 -9.53 -7.49 13.75
N CYS A 37 -10.44 -8.43 13.48
CA CYS A 37 -11.85 -8.15 13.19
C CYS A 37 -12.57 -7.63 14.44
N LEU A 38 -12.39 -8.27 15.60
CA LEU A 38 -12.96 -7.80 16.87
C LEU A 38 -12.46 -6.41 17.24
N TYR A 39 -11.15 -6.16 17.07
CA TYR A 39 -10.58 -4.83 17.28
C TYR A 39 -11.20 -3.80 16.32
N ALA A 40 -11.29 -4.11 15.03
CA ALA A 40 -11.88 -3.22 14.04
C ALA A 40 -13.35 -2.92 14.38
N LEU A 41 -14.14 -3.94 14.70
CA LEU A 41 -15.53 -3.77 15.11
C LEU A 41 -15.64 -2.89 16.36
N ALA A 42 -14.86 -3.16 17.42
CA ALA A 42 -14.91 -2.36 18.64
C ALA A 42 -14.53 -0.89 18.40
N LEU A 43 -13.45 -0.65 17.65
CA LEU A 43 -12.97 0.69 17.33
C LEU A 43 -14.01 1.47 16.52
N TRP A 44 -14.58 0.83 15.49
CA TRP A 44 -15.55 1.47 14.60
C TRP A 44 -16.92 1.64 15.21
N SER A 45 -17.39 0.69 16.02
CA SER A 45 -18.63 0.86 16.79
C SER A 45 -18.50 2.03 17.76
N SER A 46 -17.36 2.16 18.45
CA SER A 46 -17.07 3.32 19.29
C SER A 46 -17.05 4.61 18.45
N TYR A 47 -16.35 4.63 17.32
CA TYR A 47 -16.27 5.81 16.45
C TYR A 47 -17.64 6.22 15.88
N LEU A 48 -18.45 5.26 15.46
CA LEU A 48 -19.81 5.50 14.98
C LEU A 48 -20.69 6.11 16.08
N PHE A 49 -20.63 5.55 17.28
CA PHE A 49 -21.46 5.98 18.40
C PHE A 49 -21.09 7.38 18.90
N TYR A 50 -19.80 7.65 19.11
CA TYR A 50 -19.35 8.91 19.71
C TYR A 50 -19.15 10.05 18.71
N CYS A 51 -18.85 9.76 17.44
CA CYS A 51 -18.57 10.79 16.44
C CYS A 51 -19.72 10.93 15.44
N TYR A 52 -20.07 9.85 14.74
CA TYR A 52 -20.97 9.93 13.60
C TYR A 52 -22.44 10.15 13.96
N ILE A 53 -22.98 9.45 14.95
CA ILE A 53 -24.39 9.62 15.34
C ILE A 53 -24.64 11.09 15.79
N PRO A 54 -23.82 11.68 16.67
CA PRO A 54 -23.99 13.08 17.06
C PRO A 54 -23.83 14.06 15.88
N GLN A 55 -22.83 13.87 15.03
CA GLN A 55 -22.60 14.74 13.86
C GLN A 55 -23.76 14.67 12.86
N THR A 56 -24.31 13.47 12.60
CA THR A 56 -25.45 13.29 11.70
C THR A 56 -26.71 13.95 12.24
N ILE A 57 -26.98 13.83 13.55
CA ILE A 57 -28.11 14.53 14.21
C ILE A 57 -27.97 16.04 14.06
N GLN A 58 -26.78 16.59 14.33
CA GLN A 58 -26.52 18.02 14.23
C GLN A 58 -26.67 18.54 12.79
N LEU A 59 -26.11 17.84 11.80
CA LEU A 59 -26.24 18.20 10.38
C LEU A 59 -27.68 18.09 9.88
N TRP A 60 -28.43 17.11 10.40
CA TRP A 60 -29.85 16.93 10.06
C TRP A 60 -30.71 18.07 10.64
N GLN A 61 -30.45 18.51 11.87
CA GLN A 61 -31.09 19.70 12.46
C GLN A 61 -30.80 20.98 11.67
N LEU A 62 -29.59 21.12 11.11
CA LEU A 62 -29.20 22.22 10.22
C LEU A 62 -29.73 22.06 8.78
N ASN A 63 -30.65 21.10 8.53
CA ASN A 63 -31.24 20.75 7.24
C ASN A 63 -30.20 20.54 6.10
N SER A 64 -29.00 20.11 6.47
CA SER A 64 -27.84 20.00 5.59
C SER A 64 -27.75 18.62 4.94
N ARG A 65 -28.78 18.25 4.16
CA ARG A 65 -28.93 16.90 3.58
C ARG A 65 -27.74 16.47 2.72
N ILE A 66 -27.15 17.40 1.95
CA ILE A 66 -25.98 17.13 1.10
C ILE A 66 -24.78 16.69 1.94
N PHE A 67 -24.51 17.37 3.05
CA PHE A 67 -23.41 17.03 3.94
C PHE A 67 -23.58 15.66 4.60
N VAL A 68 -24.83 15.29 4.94
CA VAL A 68 -25.14 13.95 5.46
C VAL A 68 -24.83 12.87 4.42
N ILE A 69 -25.22 13.07 3.16
CA ILE A 69 -24.94 12.13 2.07
C ILE A 69 -23.43 11.97 1.86
N ILE A 70 -22.70 13.09 1.81
CA ILE A 70 -21.23 13.08 1.67
C ILE A 70 -20.60 12.28 2.82
N LEU A 71 -21.05 12.52 4.06
CA LEU A 71 -20.56 11.81 5.25
C LEU A 71 -20.73 10.29 5.13
N TYR A 72 -21.89 9.82 4.69
CA TYR A 72 -22.15 8.39 4.47
C TYR A 72 -21.26 7.79 3.38
N LEU A 73 -21.03 8.51 2.28
CA LEU A 73 -20.11 8.06 1.23
C LEU A 73 -18.67 7.91 1.77
N TYR A 74 -18.21 8.84 2.59
CA TYR A 74 -16.91 8.77 3.26
C TYR A 74 -16.79 7.56 4.18
N ILE A 75 -17.81 7.27 4.98
CA ILE A 75 -17.87 6.07 5.82
C ILE A 75 -17.78 4.80 4.98
N LEU A 76 -18.55 4.73 3.89
CA LEU A 76 -18.58 3.58 3.00
C LEU A 76 -17.22 3.35 2.31
N MET A 77 -16.52 4.43 1.92
CA MET A 77 -15.15 4.36 1.41
C MET A 77 -14.17 3.80 2.45
N ALA A 78 -14.29 4.19 3.72
CA ALA A 78 -13.42 3.65 4.76
C ALA A 78 -13.68 2.16 5.05
N PHE A 79 -14.94 1.75 5.16
CA PHE A 79 -15.29 0.34 5.39
C PHE A 79 -14.88 -0.54 4.21
N SER A 80 -15.10 -0.10 2.98
CA SER A 80 -14.63 -0.82 1.80
C SER A 80 -13.10 -0.93 1.77
N SER A 81 -12.38 0.14 2.14
CA SER A 81 -10.92 0.12 2.26
C SER A 81 -10.43 -0.92 3.28
N ILE A 82 -11.04 -0.98 4.46
CA ILE A 82 -10.72 -2.00 5.48
C ILE A 82 -11.00 -3.41 4.99
N PHE A 83 -12.18 -3.61 4.38
CA PHE A 83 -12.59 -4.92 3.90
C PHE A 83 -11.64 -5.42 2.81
N ILE A 84 -11.30 -4.56 1.83
CA ILE A 84 -10.32 -4.86 0.79
C ILE A 84 -8.98 -5.19 1.43
N SER A 85 -8.54 -4.40 2.41
CA SER A 85 -7.25 -4.62 3.05
C SER A 85 -7.18 -5.98 3.76
N PHE A 86 -8.23 -6.36 4.50
CA PHE A 86 -8.29 -7.66 5.17
C PHE A 86 -8.34 -8.83 4.17
N ASN A 87 -9.16 -8.70 3.12
CA ASN A 87 -9.30 -9.76 2.11
C ASN A 87 -7.99 -9.98 1.33
N ARG A 88 -7.33 -8.89 0.94
CA ARG A 88 -6.13 -8.91 0.09
C ARG A 88 -4.82 -8.95 0.88
N TYR A 89 -4.88 -8.99 2.21
CA TYR A 89 -3.69 -8.96 3.06
C TYR A 89 -2.72 -10.12 2.77
N LYS A 90 -3.24 -11.34 2.61
CA LYS A 90 -2.43 -12.52 2.29
C LYS A 90 -1.76 -12.39 0.92
N GLU A 91 -2.49 -11.86 -0.05
CA GLU A 91 -1.97 -11.64 -1.40
C GLU A 91 -0.89 -10.56 -1.42
N LEU A 92 -1.08 -9.46 -0.69
CA LEU A 92 -0.07 -8.42 -0.53
C LEU A 92 1.24 -9.01 0.03
N LYS A 93 1.15 -9.86 1.04
CA LYS A 93 2.33 -10.56 1.60
C LYS A 93 3.00 -11.50 0.60
N ALA A 94 2.21 -12.27 -0.15
CA ALA A 94 2.74 -13.13 -1.19
C ALA A 94 3.49 -12.31 -2.26
N CYS A 95 2.89 -11.21 -2.70
CA CYS A 95 3.50 -10.28 -3.65
C CYS A 95 4.82 -9.70 -3.12
N LEU A 96 4.89 -9.29 -1.85
CA LEU A 96 6.13 -8.80 -1.24
C LEU A 96 7.21 -9.88 -1.16
N ARG A 97 6.83 -11.14 -0.95
CA ARG A 97 7.77 -12.27 -0.96
C ARG A 97 8.32 -12.49 -2.36
N GLU A 98 7.48 -12.48 -3.39
CA GLU A 98 7.93 -12.57 -4.79
C GLU A 98 8.86 -11.42 -5.15
N LEU A 99 8.53 -10.21 -4.69
CA LEU A 99 9.36 -9.02 -4.91
C LEU A 99 10.74 -9.15 -4.25
N SER A 100 10.82 -9.78 -3.06
CA SER A 100 12.10 -10.05 -2.43
C SER A 100 12.97 -11.03 -3.23
N ILE A 101 12.37 -12.00 -3.92
CA ILE A 101 13.10 -12.92 -4.81
C ILE A 101 13.61 -12.17 -6.04
N ILE A 102 12.81 -11.24 -6.59
CA ILE A 102 13.25 -10.38 -7.70
C ILE A 102 14.43 -9.50 -7.24
N ASP A 103 14.40 -8.98 -6.03
CA ASP A 103 15.52 -8.24 -5.48
C ASP A 103 16.78 -9.10 -5.27
N ASP A 104 16.63 -10.37 -4.88
CA ASP A 104 17.76 -11.32 -4.78
C ASP A 104 18.40 -11.58 -6.15
N THR A 105 17.59 -11.74 -7.20
CA THR A 105 18.09 -11.94 -8.57
C THR A 105 18.75 -10.67 -9.13
N LEU A 106 18.19 -9.49 -8.84
CA LEU A 106 18.81 -8.20 -9.17
C LEU A 106 20.16 -8.02 -8.46
N GLU A 107 20.27 -8.43 -7.20
CA GLU A 107 21.54 -8.40 -6.46
C GLU A 107 22.59 -9.32 -7.08
N ALA A 108 22.21 -10.51 -7.52
CA ALA A 108 23.11 -11.42 -8.23
C ALA A 108 23.65 -10.85 -9.56
N ILE A 109 22.93 -9.90 -10.18
CA ILE A 109 23.32 -9.20 -11.41
C ILE A 109 24.11 -7.91 -11.08
N GLY A 110 24.33 -7.61 -9.80
CA GLY A 110 25.13 -6.47 -9.34
C GLY A 110 24.33 -5.22 -8.96
N VAL A 111 23.00 -5.30 -8.88
CA VAL A 111 22.16 -4.18 -8.42
C VAL A 111 21.96 -4.24 -6.90
N PRO A 112 22.40 -3.23 -6.13
CA PRO A 112 22.36 -3.31 -4.67
C PRO A 112 20.93 -3.33 -4.08
N LYS A 113 20.80 -3.96 -2.91
CA LYS A 113 19.58 -3.96 -2.10
C LYS A 113 19.50 -2.71 -1.22
N ASP A 114 18.67 -1.76 -1.64
CA ASP A 114 18.47 -0.49 -0.92
C ASP A 114 17.40 -0.55 0.19
N TYR A 115 17.26 -1.69 0.88
CA TYR A 115 16.23 -1.90 1.91
C TYR A 115 16.34 -0.94 3.09
N ARG A 116 17.58 -0.59 3.47
CA ARG A 116 17.83 0.37 4.55
C ARG A 116 17.32 1.77 4.18
N ILE A 117 17.50 2.17 2.92
CA ILE A 117 17.02 3.45 2.39
C ILE A 117 15.49 3.45 2.41
N LEU A 118 14.85 2.39 1.89
CA LEU A 118 13.40 2.23 1.91
C LEU A 118 12.83 2.33 3.34
N ARG A 119 13.43 1.60 4.29
CA ARG A 119 13.00 1.63 5.70
C ARG A 119 13.11 3.04 6.29
N ASN A 120 14.20 3.76 6.04
CA ASN A 120 14.38 5.13 6.53
C ASN A 120 13.36 6.09 5.92
N TRP A 121 13.04 5.93 4.64
CA TRP A 121 11.97 6.70 3.97
C TRP A 121 10.61 6.44 4.59
N ILE A 122 10.24 5.18 4.82
CA ILE A 122 8.99 4.81 5.48
C ILE A 122 8.92 5.40 6.89
N ILE A 123 9.99 5.29 7.69
CA ILE A 123 10.04 5.85 9.04
C ILE A 123 9.87 7.37 9.01
N ARG A 124 10.51 8.08 8.06
CA ARG A 124 10.37 9.54 7.92
C ARG A 124 8.94 9.95 7.60
N ILE A 125 8.26 9.21 6.72
CA ILE A 125 6.84 9.42 6.39
C ILE A 125 5.97 9.22 7.63
N ILE A 126 6.20 8.14 8.39
CA ILE A 126 5.45 7.85 9.62
C ILE A 126 5.65 8.95 10.67
N ILE A 127 6.89 9.42 10.89
CA ILE A 127 7.18 10.52 11.83
C ILE A 127 6.46 11.79 11.41
N GLY A 128 6.52 12.15 10.11
CA GLY A 128 5.82 13.32 9.58
C GLY A 128 4.31 13.22 9.79
N TRP A 129 3.73 12.05 9.55
CA TRP A 129 2.31 11.81 9.75
C TRP A 129 1.90 11.89 11.23
N ILE A 130 2.66 11.26 12.13
CA ILE A 130 2.43 11.36 13.59
C ILE A 130 2.50 12.83 14.05
N THR A 131 3.48 13.59 13.56
CA THR A 131 3.62 15.02 13.86
C THR A 131 2.40 15.80 13.40
N PHE A 132 1.91 15.53 12.19
CA PHE A 132 0.69 16.14 11.66
C PHE A 132 -0.53 15.83 12.53
N LEU A 133 -0.69 14.58 12.99
CA LEU A 133 -1.77 14.20 13.92
C LEU A 133 -1.72 15.00 15.22
N PHE A 134 -0.52 15.17 15.81
CA PHE A 134 -0.37 15.96 17.02
C PHE A 134 -0.67 17.44 16.81
N ILE A 135 -0.33 18.01 15.66
CA ILE A 135 -0.64 19.41 15.32
C ILE A 135 -2.15 19.58 15.16
N ASP A 136 -2.81 18.72 14.38
CA ASP A 136 -4.27 18.77 14.19
C ASP A 136 -5.01 18.64 15.53
N LEU A 137 -4.54 17.71 16.38
CA LEU A 137 -5.04 17.52 17.73
C LEU A 137 -4.88 18.78 18.59
N ALA A 138 -3.71 19.44 18.54
CA ALA A 138 -3.46 20.66 19.30
C ALA A 138 -4.37 21.82 18.85
N ILE A 139 -4.59 21.96 17.54
CA ILE A 139 -5.49 22.96 16.97
C ILE A 139 -6.93 22.71 17.45
N MET A 140 -7.45 21.50 17.29
CA MET A 140 -8.81 21.14 17.71
C MET A 140 -9.04 21.36 19.21
N ASN A 141 -8.04 21.04 20.03
CA ASN A 141 -8.08 21.29 21.48
C ASN A 141 -8.12 22.79 21.81
N SER A 142 -7.22 23.57 21.20
CA SER A 142 -7.16 25.01 21.43
C SER A 142 -8.48 25.70 21.06
N LEU A 143 -9.08 25.32 19.93
CA LEU A 143 -10.39 25.81 19.49
C LEU A 143 -11.50 25.40 20.45
N SER A 144 -11.51 24.15 20.91
CA SER A 144 -12.54 23.64 21.83
C SER A 144 -12.51 24.35 23.19
N ILE A 145 -11.31 24.62 23.71
CA ILE A 145 -11.12 25.38 24.97
C ILE A 145 -11.62 26.81 24.81
N ILE A 146 -11.31 27.46 23.68
CA ILE A 146 -11.70 28.85 23.41
C ILE A 146 -13.23 28.97 23.19
N LEU A 147 -13.87 28.03 22.48
CA LEU A 147 -15.28 28.15 22.09
C LEU A 147 -16.29 27.60 23.11
N LEU A 148 -16.00 26.49 23.80
CA LEU A 148 -17.01 25.78 24.60
C LEU A 148 -16.86 25.92 26.13
N SER A 149 -15.71 26.41 26.63
CA SER A 149 -15.34 26.51 28.07
C SER A 149 -15.48 25.22 28.91
N LYS A 150 -16.04 24.15 28.37
CA LYS A 150 -16.34 22.90 29.06
C LYS A 150 -15.97 21.72 28.17
N ILE A 151 -14.95 20.99 28.61
CA ILE A 151 -14.48 19.77 27.94
C ILE A 151 -15.51 18.66 28.25
N SER A 152 -16.23 18.19 27.24
CA SER A 152 -17.16 17.07 27.39
C SER A 152 -16.41 15.74 27.39
N PHE A 153 -16.92 14.73 28.10
CA PHE A 153 -16.35 13.37 28.05
C PHE A 153 -16.27 12.83 26.61
N GLN A 154 -17.22 13.20 25.75
CA GLN A 154 -17.23 12.86 24.34
C GLN A 154 -16.04 13.48 23.58
N SER A 155 -15.69 14.73 23.87
CA SER A 155 -14.49 15.36 23.29
C SER A 155 -13.21 14.67 23.77
N LEU A 156 -13.14 14.28 25.05
CA LEU A 156 -12.02 13.48 25.57
C LEU A 156 -11.89 12.12 24.89
N TRP A 157 -13.01 11.45 24.67
CA TRP A 157 -13.04 10.15 24.00
C TRP A 157 -12.63 10.23 22.53
N MET A 158 -13.00 11.30 21.83
CA MET A 158 -12.50 11.58 20.48
C MET A 158 -10.98 11.70 20.43
N PHE A 159 -10.32 12.24 21.47
CA PHE A 159 -8.86 12.33 21.52
C PHE A 159 -8.16 10.98 21.62
N PHE A 160 -8.77 10.01 22.29
CA PHE A 160 -8.20 8.68 22.45
C PHE A 160 -8.47 7.76 21.27
N LEU A 161 -9.36 8.14 20.34
CA LEU A 161 -9.64 7.35 19.15
C LEU A 161 -8.50 7.58 18.13
N PRO A 162 -7.65 6.57 17.88
CA PRO A 162 -6.47 6.71 17.02
C PRO A 162 -6.84 6.88 15.54
N THR A 163 -8.12 6.82 15.17
CA THR A 163 -8.56 6.57 13.81
C THR A 163 -9.74 7.46 13.43
N ASN A 164 -9.63 8.11 12.27
CA ASN A 164 -10.69 8.80 11.55
C ASN A 164 -10.78 8.21 10.13
N VAL A 165 -11.95 8.32 9.48
CA VAL A 165 -12.15 7.96 8.06
C VAL A 165 -11.07 8.58 7.16
N GLY A 166 -10.75 9.87 7.38
CA GLY A 166 -9.71 10.54 6.59
C GLY A 166 -8.33 9.89 6.75
N HIS A 167 -7.98 9.47 7.97
CA HIS A 167 -6.72 8.76 8.24
C HIS A 167 -6.65 7.41 7.56
N ILE A 168 -7.76 6.67 7.53
CA ILE A 168 -7.82 5.36 6.86
C ILE A 168 -7.68 5.51 5.36
N ILE A 169 -8.39 6.44 4.73
CA ILE A 169 -8.28 6.67 3.29
C ILE A 169 -6.86 7.12 2.94
N THR A 170 -6.28 8.02 3.74
CA THR A 170 -4.91 8.50 3.53
C THR A 170 -3.90 7.37 3.68
N LEU A 171 -4.02 6.55 4.72
CA LEU A 171 -3.10 5.45 4.97
C LEU A 171 -3.24 4.31 3.96
N SER A 172 -4.47 4.02 3.50
CA SER A 172 -4.68 3.02 2.46
C SER A 172 -4.11 3.47 1.12
N ALA A 173 -4.28 4.75 0.76
CA ALA A 173 -3.64 5.35 -0.39
C ALA A 173 -2.10 5.35 -0.27
N LEU A 174 -1.58 5.64 0.92
CA LEU A 174 -0.14 5.64 1.20
C LEU A 174 0.47 4.23 1.10
N ASN A 175 -0.20 3.22 1.66
CA ASN A 175 0.19 1.81 1.52
C ASN A 175 0.23 1.39 0.05
N CYS A 176 -0.82 1.72 -0.71
CA CYS A 176 -0.88 1.44 -2.14
C CYS A 176 0.24 2.15 -2.90
N GLY A 177 0.44 3.45 -2.64
CA GLY A 177 1.46 4.27 -3.28
C GLY A 177 2.88 3.79 -3.01
N ILE A 178 3.19 3.35 -1.79
CA ILE A 178 4.52 2.81 -1.44
C ILE A 178 4.77 1.49 -2.17
N VAL A 179 3.78 0.59 -2.18
CA VAL A 179 3.92 -0.72 -2.85
C VAL A 179 4.06 -0.52 -4.36
N LEU A 180 3.20 0.29 -4.99
CA LEU A 180 3.25 0.59 -6.42
C LEU A 180 4.52 1.35 -6.81
N GLY A 181 4.95 2.33 -6.01
CA GLY A 181 6.17 3.08 -6.26
C GLY A 181 7.42 2.20 -6.17
N TYR A 182 7.46 1.30 -5.18
CA TYR A 182 8.56 0.36 -5.03
C TYR A 182 8.62 -0.66 -6.18
N THR A 183 7.49 -1.27 -6.54
CA THR A 183 7.43 -2.21 -7.67
C THR A 183 7.80 -1.53 -8.99
N SER A 184 7.25 -0.35 -9.27
CA SER A 184 7.56 0.45 -10.46
C SER A 184 9.06 0.76 -10.56
N SER A 185 9.68 1.18 -9.46
CA SER A 185 11.12 1.44 -9.42
C SER A 185 11.95 0.18 -9.72
N ARG A 186 11.51 -0.99 -9.26
CA ARG A 186 12.20 -2.26 -9.54
C ARG A 186 12.02 -2.71 -10.98
N PHE A 187 10.82 -2.61 -11.53
CA PHE A 187 10.59 -2.88 -12.96
C PHE A 187 11.46 -2.00 -13.86
N ARG A 188 11.62 -0.72 -13.52
CA ARG A 188 12.52 0.17 -14.26
C ARG A 188 13.97 -0.32 -14.23
N ARG A 189 14.50 -0.70 -13.05
CA ARG A 189 15.85 -1.25 -12.92
C ARG A 189 16.02 -2.55 -13.71
N VAL A 190 15.04 -3.46 -13.66
CA VAL A 190 15.05 -4.69 -14.47
C VAL A 190 15.13 -4.36 -15.96
N ASN A 191 14.33 -3.40 -16.43
CA ASN A 191 14.31 -3.01 -17.84
C ASN A 191 15.63 -2.39 -18.30
N GLU A 192 16.24 -1.52 -17.48
CA GLU A 192 17.58 -0.96 -17.74
C GLU A 192 18.64 -2.05 -17.87
N GLN A 193 18.64 -3.04 -16.96
CA GLN A 193 19.57 -4.16 -16.99
C GLN A 193 19.37 -5.07 -18.21
N LEU A 194 18.12 -5.36 -18.58
CA LEU A 194 17.81 -6.12 -19.79
C LEU A 194 18.28 -5.41 -21.06
N GLN A 195 18.19 -4.07 -21.10
CA GLN A 195 18.66 -3.29 -22.22
C GLN A 195 20.19 -3.34 -22.35
N VAL A 196 20.94 -3.24 -21.25
CA VAL A 196 22.40 -3.39 -21.23
C VAL A 196 22.80 -4.79 -21.68
N LEU A 197 22.21 -5.85 -21.08
CA LEU A 197 22.50 -7.24 -21.45
C LEU A 197 22.18 -7.54 -22.92
N CYS A 198 21.07 -7.00 -23.45
CA CYS A 198 20.76 -7.12 -24.86
C CYS A 198 21.83 -6.44 -25.71
N SER A 199 22.23 -5.22 -25.34
CA SER A 199 23.24 -4.44 -26.08
C SER A 199 24.59 -5.17 -26.09
N ASP A 200 25.05 -5.67 -24.95
CA ASP A 200 26.28 -6.46 -24.83
C ASP A 200 26.23 -7.77 -25.62
N LEU A 201 25.07 -8.44 -25.63
CA LEU A 201 24.86 -9.65 -26.45
C LEU A 201 24.90 -9.33 -27.94
N PHE A 202 24.31 -8.21 -28.38
CA PHE A 202 24.36 -7.80 -29.78
C PHE A 202 25.77 -7.33 -30.17
N GLU A 203 26.44 -6.54 -29.34
CA GLU A 203 27.79 -6.02 -29.56
C GLU A 203 28.86 -7.14 -29.58
N ASN A 204 28.79 -8.11 -28.67
CA ASN A 204 29.65 -9.30 -28.72
C ASN A 204 29.36 -10.21 -29.93
N ASN A 205 28.12 -10.24 -30.43
CA ASN A 205 27.79 -10.97 -31.66
C ASN A 205 28.31 -10.27 -32.93
N TYR A 206 28.57 -8.95 -32.92
CA TYR A 206 29.23 -8.27 -34.04
C TYR A 206 30.70 -8.69 -34.20
N LYS A 207 31.41 -9.02 -33.10
CA LYS A 207 32.80 -9.52 -33.17
C LYS A 207 32.93 -10.95 -33.68
N CYS A 208 31.91 -11.80 -33.54
CA CYS A 208 32.07 -13.24 -33.78
C CYS A 208 31.26 -13.83 -34.94
N ARG A 209 30.40 -13.09 -35.67
CA ARG A 209 29.51 -13.74 -36.65
C ARG A 209 28.99 -12.88 -37.79
N ARG A 210 29.88 -12.33 -38.61
CA ARG A 210 29.50 -11.47 -39.75
C ARG A 210 28.82 -12.17 -40.94
N GLN A 211 28.31 -13.42 -40.88
CA GLN A 211 27.52 -13.91 -42.04
C GLN A 211 26.42 -14.97 -41.80
N ASN A 212 26.60 -16.02 -40.99
CA ASN A 212 25.78 -17.22 -41.20
C ASN A 212 24.65 -17.58 -40.19
N ARG A 213 24.40 -16.82 -39.10
CA ARG A 213 23.29 -17.17 -38.16
C ARG A 213 21.97 -16.42 -38.39
N PHE A 214 22.02 -15.17 -38.84
CA PHE A 214 20.83 -14.34 -38.96
C PHE A 214 19.86 -14.84 -40.04
N ILE A 215 20.36 -15.50 -41.09
CA ILE A 215 19.55 -16.13 -42.14
C ILE A 215 18.76 -17.31 -41.56
N LEU A 216 19.39 -18.12 -40.70
CA LEU A 216 18.82 -19.35 -40.16
C LEU A 216 17.80 -19.09 -39.04
N VAL A 217 18.01 -18.05 -38.23
CA VAL A 217 17.06 -17.66 -37.16
C VAL A 217 15.85 -16.92 -37.73
N ARG A 218 16.02 -16.03 -38.73
CA ARG A 218 14.87 -15.42 -39.42
C ARG A 218 14.02 -16.47 -40.15
N GLN A 219 14.63 -17.49 -40.75
CA GLN A 219 13.87 -18.60 -41.36
C GLN A 219 13.06 -19.40 -40.33
N ARG A 220 13.58 -19.67 -39.13
CA ARG A 220 12.82 -20.36 -38.08
C ARG A 220 11.66 -19.53 -37.51
N ILE A 221 11.86 -18.22 -37.34
CA ILE A 221 10.82 -17.32 -36.84
C ILE A 221 9.71 -17.12 -37.88
N ALA A 222 10.07 -16.98 -39.16
CA ALA A 222 9.08 -16.91 -40.24
C ALA A 222 8.27 -18.22 -40.34
N ARG A 223 8.93 -19.38 -40.31
CA ARG A 223 8.26 -20.70 -40.40
C ARG A 223 7.34 -20.98 -39.19
N ALA A 224 7.68 -20.48 -38.00
CA ALA A 224 6.82 -20.59 -36.81
C ALA A 224 5.61 -19.63 -36.84
N LYS A 225 5.73 -18.46 -37.49
CA LYS A 225 4.64 -17.48 -37.62
C LYS A 225 3.54 -17.96 -38.56
N TYR A 226 3.91 -18.67 -39.64
CA TYR A 226 2.94 -19.30 -40.55
C TYR A 226 2.18 -20.45 -39.87
N HIS A 227 2.82 -21.27 -39.03
CA HIS A 227 2.12 -22.37 -38.35
C HIS A 227 1.16 -21.92 -37.23
N LYS A 228 1.41 -20.78 -36.54
CA LYS A 228 0.50 -20.29 -35.51
C LYS A 228 -0.74 -19.57 -36.05
N GLN A 229 -0.71 -19.05 -37.28
CA GLN A 229 -1.87 -18.37 -37.87
C GLN A 229 -2.96 -19.35 -38.34
N TYR A 230 -2.65 -20.61 -38.63
CA TYR A 230 -3.67 -21.62 -38.97
C TYR A 230 -4.43 -22.17 -37.75
N VAL A 231 -3.89 -22.02 -36.53
CA VAL A 231 -4.54 -22.52 -35.31
C VAL A 231 -5.65 -21.59 -34.82
N TRP A 232 -5.61 -20.30 -35.18
CA TRP A 232 -6.60 -19.31 -34.73
C TRP A 232 -7.80 -19.14 -35.67
N ILE A 233 -7.91 -19.93 -36.75
CA ILE A 233 -9.00 -19.83 -37.73
C ILE A 233 -9.97 -21.03 -37.63
N LEU A 234 -9.78 -21.99 -36.71
CA LEU A 234 -10.57 -23.23 -36.69
C LEU A 234 -11.13 -23.68 -35.32
N THR A 235 -11.34 -22.76 -34.39
CA THR A 235 -12.20 -22.99 -33.20
C THR A 235 -12.88 -21.71 -32.79
#